data_AF-Q0GK11-F1
#
_entry.id   AF-Q0GK11-F1
#
_cell.length_a   1.000
_cell.length_b   1.000
_cell.length_c   1.000
_cell.angle_alpha   90.00
_cell.angle_beta   90.00
_cell.angle_gamma   90.00
#
_symmetry.space_group_name_H-M   'P 1'
#
loop_
_entity.id
_entity.type
_entity.pdbx_description
1 polymer ?
#
loop_
_entity_poly.entity_id
_entity_poly.type
_entity_poly.pdbx_seq_one_letter_code
_entity_poly.pdbx_strand_id
1 'polypeptide(L)'
;GALDGTHVRASVSKDMEPSFRGRKSYATQNVMAAVDFDLRFTYVLAGWEGSAHDALVLRDALEQENGLRVPEGKFYLVDAGYGAKPGFLPPFRAVRYHLNEWGNNPVQNEKELFNSRH
;
A
#
# COMPACT_ATOMS: atom_id res chain seq x y z
N GLY A 1 6.82 -7.48 7.93
CA GLY A 1 6.52 -7.69 6.50
C GLY A 1 6.15 -6.37 5.87
N ALA A 2 5.80 -6.37 4.59
CA ALA A 2 5.38 -5.18 3.86
C ALA A 2 4.00 -5.41 3.23
N LEU A 3 3.24 -4.34 3.02
CA LEU A 3 1.99 -4.35 2.30
C LEU A 3 1.92 -3.13 1.38
N ASP A 4 1.54 -3.37 0.14
CA ASP A 4 1.35 -2.30 -0.85
C ASP A 4 0.27 -2.65 -1.86
N GLY A 5 -0.22 -1.62 -2.55
CA GLY A 5 -1.19 -1.69 -3.63
C GLY A 5 -0.49 -1.57 -4.97
N THR A 6 -0.82 -2.45 -5.91
CA THR A 6 -0.30 -2.39 -7.27
C THR A 6 -1.41 -2.38 -8.30
N HIS A 7 -1.21 -1.65 -9.39
CA HIS A 7 -2.18 -1.54 -10.46
C HIS A 7 -1.85 -2.49 -11.59
N VAL A 8 -2.73 -3.48 -11.79
CA VAL A 8 -2.63 -4.45 -12.90
C VAL A 8 -3.67 -4.09 -13.96
N ARG A 9 -3.34 -4.27 -15.24
CA ARG A 9 -4.28 -4.01 -16.34
C ARG A 9 -5.53 -4.87 -16.19
N ALA A 10 -6.70 -4.26 -16.35
CA ALA A 10 -7.99 -4.95 -16.28
C ALA A 10 -8.68 -4.90 -17.65
N SER A 11 -9.40 -5.98 -17.96
CA SER A 11 -10.36 -6.01 -19.07
C SER A 11 -11.75 -6.06 -18.46
N VAL A 12 -12.52 -4.99 -18.65
CA VAL A 12 -13.85 -4.81 -18.09
C VAL A 12 -14.80 -4.35 -19.19
N SER A 13 -16.11 -4.50 -18.96
CA SER A 13 -17.12 -3.97 -19.87
C SER A 13 -17.07 -2.44 -19.92
N LYS A 14 -17.55 -1.86 -21.03
CA LYS A 14 -17.47 -0.40 -21.26
C LYS A 14 -18.21 0.43 -20.22
N ASP A 15 -19.29 -0.11 -19.68
CA ASP A 15 -20.10 0.49 -18.62
C ASP A 15 -19.35 0.57 -17.28
N MET A 16 -18.47 -0.41 -17.00
CA MET A 16 -17.64 -0.44 -15.78
C MET A 16 -16.32 0.32 -15.94
N GLU A 17 -15.84 0.50 -17.18
CA GLU A 17 -14.55 1.13 -17.50
C GLU A 17 -14.28 2.46 -16.75
N PRO A 18 -15.25 3.38 -16.56
CA PRO A 18 -15.01 4.62 -15.83
C PRO A 18 -14.44 4.42 -14.42
N SER A 19 -14.94 3.42 -13.67
CA SER A 19 -14.48 3.13 -12.31
C SER A 19 -13.07 2.52 -12.30
N PHE A 20 -12.70 1.77 -13.34
CA PHE A 20 -11.38 1.13 -13.45
C PHE A 20 -10.31 2.05 -14.06
N ARG A 21 -10.69 3.23 -14.57
CA ARG A 21 -9.74 4.26 -15.04
C ARG A 21 -9.20 5.06 -13.86
N GLY A 22 -8.03 4.64 -13.38
CA GLY A 22 -7.23 5.38 -12.40
C GLY A 22 -6.26 6.36 -13.06
N ARG A 23 -5.04 6.45 -12.52
CA ARG A 23 -3.97 7.34 -13.01
C ARG A 23 -3.35 6.92 -14.36
N LYS A 24 -3.68 5.74 -14.87
CA LYS A 24 -3.13 5.19 -16.12
C LYS A 24 -4.08 5.47 -17.29
N SER A 25 -3.55 5.48 -18.51
CA SER A 25 -4.35 5.66 -19.74
C SER A 25 -5.24 4.47 -20.10
N TYR A 26 -5.19 3.40 -19.30
CA TYR A 26 -5.94 2.17 -19.49
C TYR A 26 -6.62 1.75 -18.17
N ALA A 27 -7.68 0.97 -18.27
CA ALA A 27 -8.35 0.39 -17.12
C ALA A 27 -7.41 -0.52 -16.33
N THR A 28 -7.39 -0.34 -15.02
CA THR A 28 -6.59 -1.13 -14.07
C THR A 28 -7.47 -1.62 -12.94
N GLN A 29 -7.08 -2.73 -12.32
CA GLN A 29 -7.55 -3.12 -11.00
C GLN A 29 -6.45 -2.86 -9.98
N ASN A 30 -6.84 -2.44 -8.78
CA ASN A 30 -5.93 -2.37 -7.65
C ASN A 30 -5.83 -3.76 -7.02
N VAL A 31 -4.61 -4.28 -6.90
CA VAL A 31 -4.29 -5.53 -6.23
C VAL A 31 -3.44 -5.19 -5.03
N MET A 32 -3.97 -5.43 -3.83
CA MET A 32 -3.22 -5.26 -2.59
C MET A 32 -2.59 -6.58 -2.19
N ALA A 33 -1.31 -6.56 -1.84
CA ALA A 33 -0.60 -7.73 -1.39
C ALA A 33 0.18 -7.45 -0.11
N ALA A 34 0.23 -8.45 0.77
CA ALA A 34 1.07 -8.45 1.97
C ALA A 34 2.10 -9.58 1.89
N VAL A 35 3.30 -9.29 2.36
CA VAL A 35 4.42 -10.25 2.42
C VAL A 35 5.03 -10.31 3.81
N ASP A 36 5.55 -11.47 4.19
CA ASP A 36 6.34 -11.64 5.41
C ASP A 36 7.81 -11.22 5.22
N PHE A 37 8.66 -11.49 6.22
CA PHE A 37 10.10 -11.18 6.16
C PHE A 37 10.89 -12.14 5.27
N ASP A 38 10.33 -13.30 4.93
CA ASP A 38 10.89 -14.25 3.97
C ASP A 38 10.44 -13.95 2.53
N LEU A 39 9.79 -12.79 2.31
CA LEU A 39 9.25 -12.33 1.04
C LEU A 39 8.17 -13.25 0.45
N ARG A 40 7.48 -14.04 1.30
CA ARG A 40 6.35 -14.86 0.88
C ARG A 40 5.07 -14.05 0.97
N PHE A 41 4.22 -14.16 -0.05
CA PHE A 41 2.87 -13.62 0.00
C PHE A 41 2.08 -14.30 1.11
N THR A 42 1.59 -13.51 2.05
CA THR A 42 0.72 -13.96 3.15
C THR A 42 -0.73 -13.59 2.91
N TYR A 43 -0.99 -12.61 2.04
CA TYR A 43 -2.33 -12.19 1.65
C TYR A 43 -2.30 -11.48 0.30
N VAL A 44 -3.32 -11.72 -0.53
CA VAL A 44 -3.53 -11.01 -1.80
C VAL A 44 -5.03 -10.73 -1.94
N LEU A 45 -5.38 -9.47 -2.19
CA LEU A 45 -6.72 -9.03 -2.51
C LEU A 45 -6.71 -8.37 -3.88
N ALA A 46 -7.41 -8.98 -4.84
CA ALA A 46 -7.56 -8.49 -6.20
C ALA A 46 -9.02 -8.11 -6.49
N GLY A 47 -9.26 -7.46 -7.63
CA GLY A 47 -10.60 -7.16 -8.12
C GLY A 47 -11.13 -5.77 -7.76
N TRP A 48 -10.43 -5.00 -6.94
CA TRP A 48 -10.79 -3.60 -6.66
C TRP A 48 -10.60 -2.71 -7.89
N GLU A 49 -11.46 -1.72 -8.06
CA GLU A 49 -11.36 -0.80 -9.19
C GLU A 49 -10.05 -0.01 -9.15
N GLY A 50 -9.46 0.29 -10.30
CA GLY A 50 -8.21 1.05 -10.38
C GLY A 50 -8.28 2.50 -9.91
N SER A 51 -9.48 3.02 -9.64
CA SER A 51 -9.66 4.32 -8.99
C SER A 51 -9.78 4.22 -7.47
N ALA A 52 -9.92 3.01 -6.92
CA ALA A 52 -10.09 2.81 -5.49
C ALA A 52 -8.86 3.27 -4.70
N HIS A 53 -9.11 3.98 -3.61
CA HIS A 53 -8.06 4.40 -2.68
C HIS A 53 -7.51 3.20 -1.91
N ASP A 54 -6.19 3.14 -1.73
CA ASP A 54 -5.53 2.06 -0.99
C ASP A 54 -6.09 1.85 0.43
N ALA A 55 -6.49 2.93 1.10
CA ALA A 55 -7.15 2.86 2.40
C ALA A 55 -8.52 2.13 2.36
N LEU A 56 -9.27 2.26 1.26
CA LEU A 56 -10.53 1.56 1.05
C LEU A 56 -10.29 0.05 0.85
N VAL A 57 -9.32 -0.29 -0.01
CA VAL A 57 -8.91 -1.68 -0.28
C VAL A 57 -8.41 -2.36 0.99
N LEU A 58 -7.65 -1.64 1.82
CA LEU A 58 -7.19 -2.18 3.10
C LEU A 58 -8.33 -2.37 4.10
N ARG A 59 -9.32 -1.47 4.15
CA ARG A 59 -10.49 -1.66 5.01
C ARG A 59 -11.23 -2.95 4.64
N ASP A 60 -11.51 -3.12 3.35
CA ASP A 60 -12.17 -4.33 2.84
C ASP A 60 -11.39 -5.60 3.18
N ALA A 61 -10.08 -5.59 2.98
CA ALA A 61 -9.24 -6.72 3.35
C ALA A 61 -9.31 -7.09 4.84
N LEU A 62 -9.55 -6.14 5.73
CA LEU A 62 -9.64 -6.38 7.17
C LEU A 62 -11.02 -6.87 7.61
N GLU A 63 -12.07 -6.48 6.88
CA GLU A 63 -13.47 -6.78 7.20
C GLU A 63 -13.92 -8.16 6.66
N GLN A 64 -13.21 -8.73 5.69
CA GLN A 64 -13.48 -10.07 5.17
C GLN A 64 -13.33 -11.17 6.25
N GLU A 65 -14.16 -12.21 6.18
CA GLU A 65 -14.15 -13.34 7.13
C GLU A 65 -12.75 -14.00 7.22
N ASN A 66 -12.18 -14.31 6.05
CA ASN A 66 -10.80 -14.79 5.89
C ASN A 66 -9.84 -13.66 5.49
N GLY A 67 -10.13 -12.44 5.96
CA GLY A 67 -9.38 -11.23 5.66
C GLY A 67 -7.97 -11.21 6.23
N LEU A 68 -7.22 -10.19 5.84
CA LEU A 68 -5.88 -9.91 6.33
C LEU A 68 -5.86 -9.84 7.87
N ARG A 69 -4.99 -10.62 8.50
CA ARG A 69 -4.76 -10.57 9.95
C ARG A 69 -3.35 -10.09 10.22
N VAL A 70 -3.24 -9.15 11.15
CA VAL A 70 -1.94 -8.71 11.68
C VAL A 70 -1.70 -9.45 12.99
N PRO A 71 -0.62 -10.25 13.11
CA PRO A 71 -0.31 -10.92 14.37
C PRO A 71 -0.06 -9.91 15.49
N GLU A 72 -0.38 -10.30 16.73
CA GLU A 72 -0.20 -9.43 17.89
C GLU A 72 1.26 -8.98 18.05
N GLY A 73 1.46 -7.68 18.32
CA GLY A 73 2.79 -7.07 18.43
C GLY A 73 3.57 -7.00 17.12
N LYS A 74 2.95 -7.30 15.97
CA LYS A 74 3.56 -7.18 14.64
C LYS A 74 2.92 -6.05 13.84
N PHE A 75 3.66 -5.62 12.83
CA PHE A 75 3.24 -4.55 11.92
C PHE A 75 3.66 -4.86 10.49
N TYR A 76 2.85 -4.40 9.53
CA TYR A 76 3.24 -4.25 8.14
C TYR A 76 3.77 -2.83 7.91
N LEU A 77 4.89 -2.71 7.21
CA LEU A 77 5.28 -1.45 6.58
C LEU A 77 4.34 -1.22 5.39
N VAL A 78 3.80 0.00 5.28
CA VAL A 78 2.85 0.37 4.21
C VAL A 78 3.25 1.68 3.56
N ASP A 79 2.73 1.93 2.36
CA ASP A 79 2.85 3.25 1.72
C ASP A 79 2.04 4.34 2.47
N ALA A 80 2.40 5.60 2.25
CA ALA A 80 1.74 6.78 2.82
C ALA A 80 0.24 6.87 2.47
N GLY A 81 -0.21 6.19 1.41
CA GLY A 81 -1.60 6.08 0.99
C GLY A 81 -2.54 5.38 1.98
N TYR A 82 -2.02 4.52 2.87
CA TYR A 82 -2.84 3.68 3.76
C TYR A 82 -3.23 4.33 5.11
N GLY A 83 -2.45 5.33 5.55
CA GLY A 83 -2.63 5.98 6.85
C GLY A 83 -2.19 5.12 8.05
N ALA A 84 -1.82 5.77 9.15
CA ALA A 84 -1.32 5.11 10.35
C ALA A 84 -2.48 4.52 11.17
N LYS A 85 -2.37 3.25 11.55
CA LYS A 85 -3.30 2.56 12.44
C LYS A 85 -2.63 1.32 13.08
N PRO A 86 -3.18 0.73 14.16
CA PRO A 86 -2.60 -0.47 14.76
C PRO A 86 -2.34 -1.56 13.71
N GLY A 87 -1.13 -2.11 13.70
CA GLY A 87 -0.69 -3.12 12.75
C GLY A 87 -0.16 -2.60 11.40
N PHE A 88 -0.24 -1.29 11.12
CA PHE A 88 0.19 -0.70 9.85
C PHE A 88 0.99 0.59 10.07
N LEU A 89 2.27 0.56 9.71
CA LEU A 89 3.18 1.70 9.83
C LEU A 89 3.42 2.30 8.44
N PRO A 90 2.89 3.50 8.13
CA PRO A 90 3.32 4.30 6.98
C PRO A 90 4.57 5.13 7.32
N PRO A 91 5.28 5.68 6.33
CA PRO A 91 6.31 6.69 6.56
C PRO A 91 5.71 7.95 7.21
N PHE A 92 6.54 8.70 7.96
CA PHE A 92 6.17 10.01 8.47
C PHE A 92 5.90 10.97 7.31
N ARG A 93 4.72 11.59 7.32
CA ARG A 93 4.32 12.59 6.33
C ARG A 93 5.06 13.91 6.52
N ALA A 94 5.24 14.64 5.41
CA ALA A 94 5.97 15.92 5.38
C ALA A 94 7.42 15.83 5.91
N VAL A 95 8.01 14.63 5.79
CA VAL A 95 9.40 14.32 6.11
C VAL A 95 9.99 13.65 4.89
N ARG A 96 11.28 13.88 4.62
CA ARG A 96 11.98 13.27 3.47
C ARG A 96 11.82 11.75 3.49
N TYR A 97 11.57 11.15 2.33
CA TYR A 97 11.28 9.72 2.16
C TYR A 97 11.96 9.13 0.93
N HIS A 98 11.84 9.77 -0.23
CA HIS A 98 12.34 9.20 -1.47
C HIS A 98 13.86 9.34 -1.60
N LEU A 99 14.55 8.32 -2.12
CA LEU A 99 16.01 8.31 -2.33
C LEU A 99 16.54 9.58 -3.04
N ASN A 100 15.78 10.13 -3.98
CA ASN A 100 16.12 11.36 -4.70
C ASN A 100 16.18 12.62 -3.81
N GLU A 101 15.50 12.62 -2.66
CA GLU A 101 15.51 13.72 -1.68
C GLU A 101 16.71 13.66 -0.73
N TRP A 102 17.40 12.51 -0.71
CA TRP A 102 18.50 12.24 0.21
C TRP A 102 19.84 12.70 -0.34
N GLY A 103 20.22 12.33 -1.57
CA GLY A 103 21.50 12.74 -2.17
C GLY A 103 22.68 12.63 -1.17
N ASN A 104 23.41 13.72 -0.95
CA ASN A 104 24.48 13.81 0.07
C ASN A 104 24.01 14.46 1.39
N ASN A 105 22.70 14.67 1.58
CA ASN A 105 22.17 15.33 2.76
C ASN A 105 22.04 14.32 3.92
N PRO A 106 22.73 14.53 5.05
CA PRO A 106 22.62 13.63 6.19
C PRO A 106 21.21 13.67 6.81
N VAL A 107 20.86 12.59 7.50
CA VAL A 107 19.67 12.48 8.36
C VAL A 107 19.74 13.55 9.46
N GLN A 108 18.65 14.30 9.65
CA GLN A 108 18.57 15.42 10.60
C GLN A 108 17.80 15.08 11.88
N ASN A 109 16.92 14.07 11.85
CA ASN A 109 16.10 13.71 13.00
C ASN A 109 15.64 12.24 12.94
N GLU A 110 15.00 11.77 14.01
CA GLU A 110 14.51 10.40 14.14
C GLU A 110 13.46 10.00 13.10
N LYS A 111 12.59 10.93 12.67
CA LYS A 111 11.56 10.66 11.66
C LYS A 111 12.18 10.48 10.28
N GLU A 112 13.19 11.30 9.98
CA GLU A 112 14.02 11.17 8.81
C GLU A 112 14.80 9.85 8.81
N LEU A 113 15.36 9.45 9.95
CA LEU A 113 16.03 8.15 10.08
C LEU A 113 15.08 6.99 9.82
N PHE A 114 13.86 7.08 10.37
CA PHE A 114 12.81 6.10 10.14
C PHE A 114 12.45 6.02 8.66
N ASN A 115 12.08 7.15 8.03
CA ASN A 115 11.69 7.19 6.62
C ASN A 115 12.80 6.72 5.67
N SER A 116 14.07 6.99 5.98
CA SER A 116 15.21 6.51 5.18
C SER A 116 15.38 4.98 5.22
N ARG A 117 14.84 4.31 6.24
CA ARG A 117 14.97 2.86 6.47
C ARG A 117 13.67 2.10 6.25
N HIS A 118 12.58 2.82 6.00
CA HIS A 118 11.25 2.33 5.71
C HIS A 118 11.20 1.76 4.30
#